data_AF-A0A357JJ90-F1
#
_entry.id   AF-A0A357JJ90-F1
#
_cell.length_a   1.000
_cell.length_b   1.000
_cell.length_c   1.000
_cell.angle_alpha   90.00
_cell.angle_beta   90.00
_cell.angle_gamma   90.00
#
_symmetry.space_group_name_H-M   'P 1'
#
loop_
_entity.id
_entity.type
_entity.pdbx_description
1 polymer ?
#
loop_
_entity_poly.entity_id
_entity_poly.type
_entity_poly.pdbx_seq_one_letter_code
_entity_poly.pdbx_strand_id
1 'polypeptide(L)'
;FKGNPFGPMPGLMATAEYVTKVHAVCTKTGNLAHYSHRKVKNDNVVLLGETEEYEPLSRAAYYKEILQEKVSKLEVKDVEEIPSKEK
;
A
#
# COMPACT_ATOMS: atom_id res chain seq x y z
N PHE A 1 0.42 5.02 0.14
CA PHE A 1 -0.74 5.59 -0.59
C PHE A 1 -0.74 5.24 -2.09
N LYS A 2 0.37 5.26 -2.86
CA LYS A 2 0.49 4.49 -4.14
C LYS A 2 1.81 3.72 -4.35
N GLY A 3 2.81 3.89 -3.47
CA GLY A 3 4.12 3.23 -3.59
C GLY A 3 5.08 3.90 -4.60
N ASN A 4 4.70 5.06 -5.14
CA ASN A 4 5.52 5.85 -6.05
C ASN A 4 6.49 6.75 -5.27
N PRO A 5 7.64 7.11 -5.87
CA PRO A 5 8.55 8.06 -5.26
C PRO A 5 7.90 9.43 -5.01
N PHE A 6 8.27 10.07 -3.90
CA PHE A 6 7.67 11.33 -3.48
C PHE A 6 8.53 12.52 -3.90
N GLY A 7 8.05 13.32 -4.86
CA GLY A 7 8.68 14.56 -5.28
C GLY A 7 10.16 14.40 -5.68
N PRO A 8 11.05 15.32 -5.31
CA PRO A 8 12.47 15.30 -5.70
C PRO A 8 13.33 14.30 -4.90
N MET A 9 12.73 13.54 -3.96
CA MET A 9 13.47 12.64 -3.06
C MET A 9 14.39 11.65 -3.80
N PRO A 10 14.01 11.03 -4.93
CA PRO A 10 14.90 10.12 -5.66
C PRO A 10 16.14 10.80 -6.22
N GLY A 11 16.01 12.07 -6.66
CA GLY A 11 17.14 12.84 -7.18
C GLY A 11 18.17 13.12 -6.09
N LEU A 12 17.70 13.49 -4.89
CA LEU A 12 18.57 13.70 -3.73
C LEU A 12 19.22 12.39 -3.26
N MET A 13 18.50 11.27 -3.31
CA MET A 13 19.06 9.95 -2.95
C MET A 13 20.14 9.50 -3.94
N ALA A 14 20.08 9.88 -5.21
CA ALA A 14 21.07 9.51 -6.22
C ALA A 14 22.42 10.23 -6.01
N THR A 15 22.40 11.41 -5.41
CA THR A 15 23.61 12.22 -5.15
C THR A 15 24.15 12.09 -3.73
N ALA A 16 23.39 11.52 -2.80
CA ALA A 16 23.78 11.43 -1.40
C ALA A 16 24.87 10.38 -1.15
N GLU A 17 25.83 10.70 -0.29
CA GLU A 17 26.87 9.76 0.13
C GLU A 17 26.34 8.68 1.08
N TYR A 18 25.35 9.01 1.91
CA TYR A 18 24.71 8.09 2.85
C TYR A 18 23.19 8.20 2.79
N VAL A 19 22.52 7.05 2.74
CA VAL A 19 21.05 6.96 2.69
C VAL A 19 20.57 5.99 3.75
N THR A 20 19.81 6.51 4.73
CA THR A 20 19.21 5.70 5.80
C THR A 20 17.69 5.68 5.66
N LYS A 21 17.10 4.50 5.55
CA LYS A 21 15.65 4.32 5.53
C LYS A 21 15.17 3.91 6.92
N VAL A 22 14.48 4.81 7.61
CA VAL A 22 13.86 4.53 8.91
C VAL A 22 12.63 3.62 8.74
N HIS A 23 12.31 2.88 9.80
CA HIS A 23 11.20 1.93 9.82
C HIS A 23 10.30 2.20 11.01
N ALA A 24 8.99 2.05 10.79
CA ALA A 24 7.98 2.09 11.85
C ALA A 24 7.59 0.66 12.26
N VAL A 25 6.69 0.53 13.24
CA VAL A 25 6.10 -0.75 13.65
C VAL A 25 4.74 -0.90 12.97
N CYS A 26 4.49 -2.07 12.36
CA CYS A 26 3.22 -2.36 11.71
C CYS A 26 2.11 -2.55 12.74
N THR A 27 1.01 -1.80 12.60
CA THR A 27 -0.15 -1.90 13.51
C THR A 27 -0.91 -3.22 13.40
N LYS A 28 -0.82 -3.92 12.25
CA LYS A 28 -1.53 -5.19 12.00
C LYS A 28 -0.72 -6.42 12.40
N THR A 29 0.61 -6.38 12.21
CA THR A 29 1.46 -7.58 12.35
C THR A 29 2.57 -7.43 13.39
N GLY A 30 2.82 -6.25 13.95
CA GLY A 30 3.94 -5.98 14.87
C GLY A 30 5.34 -5.97 14.23
N ASN A 31 5.49 -6.51 13.02
CA ASN A 31 6.74 -6.47 12.23
C ASN A 31 7.15 -5.07 11.77
N LEU A 32 8.37 -4.92 11.24
CA LEU A 32 8.83 -3.68 10.62
C LEU A 32 7.90 -3.26 9.47
N ALA A 33 7.47 -2.00 9.51
CA ALA A 33 6.65 -1.37 8.50
C ALA A 33 7.51 -0.58 7.50
N HIS A 34 7.15 -0.71 6.22
CA HIS A 34 7.84 -0.06 5.11
C HIS A 34 6.94 0.83 4.26
N TYR A 35 5.62 0.74 4.47
CA TYR A 35 4.62 1.44 3.66
C TYR A 35 3.67 2.21 4.57
N SER A 36 3.35 3.44 4.19
CA SER A 36 2.24 4.20 4.77
C SER A 36 1.00 3.97 3.92
N HIS A 37 0.05 3.18 4.43
CA HIS A 37 -1.24 2.93 3.82
C HIS A 37 -2.22 4.05 4.22
N ARG A 38 -3.07 4.50 3.30
CA ARG A 38 -4.02 5.60 3.53
C ARG A 38 -5.40 4.98 3.69
N LYS A 39 -6.11 5.31 4.78
CA LYS A 39 -7.46 4.81 5.06
C LYS A 39 -8.55 5.61 4.35
N VAL A 40 -8.31 6.91 4.13
CA VAL A 40 -9.27 7.81 3.50
C VAL A 40 -9.25 7.67 1.98
N LYS A 41 -10.43 7.61 1.36
CA LYS A 41 -10.62 7.58 -0.10
C LYS A 41 -10.37 8.97 -0.68
N ASN A 42 -9.11 9.31 -0.89
CA ASN A 42 -8.69 10.55 -1.55
C ASN A 42 -7.53 10.27 -2.50
N ASP A 43 -7.61 10.80 -3.72
CA ASP A 43 -6.63 10.60 -4.80
C ASP A 43 -5.51 11.66 -4.83
N ASN A 44 -5.61 12.71 -4.02
CA ASN A 44 -4.61 13.78 -3.95
C ASN A 44 -3.27 13.24 -3.42
N VAL A 45 -2.17 13.64 -4.06
CA VAL A 45 -0.81 13.25 -3.67
C VAL A 45 -0.41 13.91 -2.35
N VAL A 46 -0.70 15.20 -2.19
CA VAL A 46 -0.45 15.97 -0.97
C VAL A 46 -1.75 16.01 -0.17
N LEU A 47 -1.76 15.39 1.00
CA LEU A 47 -2.86 15.39 1.95
C LEU A 47 -2.25 15.43 3.36
N LEU A 48 -2.65 16.43 4.15
CA LEU A 48 -2.22 16.58 5.53
C LEU A 48 -3.12 15.73 6.42
N GLY A 49 -2.53 14.77 7.13
CA GLY A 49 -3.24 13.86 8.00
C GLY A 49 -2.29 13.16 8.96
N GLU A 50 -2.84 12.71 10.09
CA GLU A 50 -2.09 12.04 11.15
C GLU A 50 -2.35 10.52 11.17
N THR A 51 -2.35 9.90 12.35
CA THR A 51 -2.57 8.47 12.59
C THR A 51 -3.98 7.98 12.22
N GLU A 52 -4.94 8.89 12.17
CA GLU A 52 -6.30 8.58 11.73
C GLU A 52 -6.36 8.32 10.23
N GLU A 53 -5.58 9.05 9.44
CA GLU A 53 -5.62 8.96 7.98
C GLU A 53 -4.61 7.97 7.40
N TYR A 54 -3.48 7.76 8.10
CA TYR A 54 -2.39 6.89 7.66
C TYR A 54 -2.06 5.80 8.68
N GLU A 55 -1.86 4.58 8.19
CA GLU A 55 -1.35 3.47 8.99
C GLU A 55 -0.03 2.91 8.44
N PRO A 56 0.96 2.64 9.32
CA PRO A 56 2.19 1.96 8.92
C PRO A 56 1.91 0.46 8.76
N LEU A 57 2.20 -0.07 7.57
CA LEU A 57 2.04 -1.48 7.26
C LEU A 57 3.35 -2.16 6.86
N SER A 58 3.46 -3.41 7.26
CA SER A 58 4.45 -4.35 6.73
C SER A 58 4.13 -4.68 5.27
N ARG A 59 5.13 -5.19 4.53
CA ARG A 59 4.98 -5.48 3.09
C ARG A 59 3.80 -6.39 2.81
N ALA A 60 3.68 -7.50 3.54
CA ALA A 60 2.60 -8.46 3.35
C ALA A 60 1.22 -7.86 3.67
N ALA A 61 1.11 -7.12 4.78
CA ALA A 61 -0.14 -6.48 5.18
C ALA A 61 -0.59 -5.44 4.15
N TYR A 62 0.33 -4.64 3.61
CA TYR A 62 0.04 -3.63 2.60
C TYR A 62 -0.55 -4.22 1.31
N TYR A 63 0.07 -5.28 0.78
CA TYR A 63 -0.44 -5.93 -0.43
C TYR A 63 -1.78 -6.64 -0.21
N LYS A 64 -2.00 -7.20 0.99
CA LYS A 64 -3.28 -7.81 1.36
C LYS A 64 -4.42 -6.79 1.34
N GLU A 65 -4.22 -5.62 1.96
CA GLU A 65 -5.21 -4.54 1.96
C GLU A 65 -5.50 -4.03 0.55
N ILE A 66 -4.46 -3.80 -0.27
CA ILE A 66 -4.65 -3.38 -1.67
C ILE A 66 -5.40 -4.43 -2.47
N LEU A 67 -5.11 -5.72 -2.27
CA LEU A 67 -5.81 -6.79 -2.96
C LEU A 67 -7.29 -6.78 -2.57
N GLN A 68 -7.61 -6.64 -1.28
CA GLN A 68 -8.99 -6.56 -0.78
C GLN A 68 -9.73 -5.33 -1.33
N GLU A 69 -9.07 -4.17 -1.39
CA GLU A 69 -9.64 -2.98 -2.03
C GLU A 69 -9.89 -3.17 -3.52
N LYS A 70 -9.03 -3.92 -4.22
CA LYS A 70 -9.24 -4.22 -5.64
C LYS A 70 -10.41 -5.18 -5.82
N VAL A 71 -10.44 -6.27 -5.05
CA VAL A 71 -11.49 -7.28 -5.10
C VAL A 71 -12.86 -6.67 -4.82
N SER A 72 -12.97 -5.78 -3.82
CA SER A 72 -14.23 -5.08 -3.52
C SER A 72 -14.70 -4.12 -4.62
N LYS A 73 -13.79 -3.67 -5.50
CA LYS A 73 -14.09 -2.79 -6.64
C LYS A 73 -14.25 -3.56 -7.96
N LEU A 74 -14.07 -4.88 -7.98
CA LEU A 74 -14.26 -5.67 -9.19
C LEU A 74 -15.76 -5.79 -9.50
N GLU A 75 -16.17 -5.24 -10.64
CA GLU A 75 -17.49 -5.50 -11.22
C GLU A 75 -17.46 -6.88 -11.88
N VAL A 76 -18.12 -7.87 -11.26
CA VAL A 76 -18.29 -9.21 -11.85
C VAL A 76 -19.35 -9.09 -12.95
N LYS A 77 -18.94 -9.14 -14.22
CA LYS A 77 -19.85 -8.84 -15.33
C LYS A 77 -20.70 -10.01 -15.82
N ASP A 78 -20.30 -11.26 -15.67
CA ASP A 78 -21.18 -12.41 -15.95
C ASP A 78 -20.70 -13.64 -15.16
N VAL A 79 -21.64 -14.48 -14.72
CA VAL A 79 -21.33 -15.78 -14.10
C VAL A 79 -21.08 -16.78 -15.23
N GLU A 80 -19.82 -17.07 -15.51
CA GLU A 80 -19.47 -18.25 -16.29
C GLU A 80 -19.24 -19.42 -15.35
N GLU A 81 -20.08 -20.45 -15.47
CA GLU A 81 -19.91 -21.71 -14.76
C GLU A 81 -18.69 -22.44 -15.33
N ILE A 82 -17.57 -22.39 -14.61
CA ILE A 82 -16.38 -23.16 -14.96
C ILE A 82 -16.70 -24.64 -14.65
N PRO A 83 -16.72 -25.54 -15.65
CA PRO A 83 -16.92 -26.96 -15.37
C PRO A 83 -15.80 -27.43 -14.46
N SER A 84 -16.18 -28.01 -13.31
CA SER A 84 -15.25 -28.61 -12.36
C SER A 84 -14.40 -29.63 -13.12
N LYS A 85 -13.08 -29.40 -13.19
CA LYS A 85 -12.14 -30.40 -13.69
C LYS A 85 -12.32 -31.66 -12.85
N GLU A 86 -12.95 -32.67 -13.45
CA GLU A 86 -12.97 -34.04 -12.94
C GLU A 86 -11.51 -34.47 -12.73
N LYS A 87 -11.22 -34.95 -11.51
CA LYS A 87 -10.04 -35.77 -11.23
C LYS A 87 -10.42 -37.22 -11.42
#